data_AF-Q9FPM3-F1
#
_entry.id   AF-Q9FPM3-F1
#
_cell.length_a   1.000
_cell.length_b   1.000
_cell.length_c   1.000
_cell.angle_alpha   90.00
_cell.angle_beta   90.00
_cell.angle_gamma   90.00
#
_symmetry.space_group_name_H-M   'P 1'
#
loop_
_entity.id
_entity.type
_entity.pdbx_description
1 polymer ?
#
loop_
_entity_poly.entity_id
_entity_poly.type
_entity_poly.pdbx_seq_one_letter_code
_entity_poly.pdbx_strand_id
1 'polypeptide(L)' 'MEKKSLAGLCFLFLVLFVAQEIVVTEARTCENLADKYRGPCFSGCDTHCTTKENAVSGRCRDDFRCWCTKRC' A
#
# COMPACT_ATOMS: atom_id res chain seq x y z
N MET A 1 -49.57 1.79 8.96
CA MET A 1 -48.57 2.87 8.87
C MET A 1 -47.19 2.21 8.81
N GLU A 2 -46.82 1.59 7.69
CA GLU A 2 -45.63 0.70 7.69
C GLU A 2 -44.71 0.97 6.49
N LYS A 3 -45.31 1.15 5.31
CA LYS A 3 -44.61 1.52 4.06
C LYS A 3 -43.85 2.86 4.08
N LYS A 4 -44.33 3.85 4.87
CA LYS A 4 -43.68 5.17 4.98
C LYS A 4 -42.41 5.12 5.85
N SER A 5 -42.35 4.15 6.77
CA SER A 5 -41.19 3.92 7.65
C SER A 5 -40.06 3.21 6.91
N LEU A 6 -40.40 2.26 6.03
CA LEU A 6 -39.42 1.52 5.23
C LEU A 6 -38.61 2.44 4.30
N ALA A 7 -39.29 3.37 3.61
CA ALA A 7 -38.63 4.32 2.73
C ALA A 7 -37.64 5.23 3.49
N GLY A 8 -38.00 5.66 4.70
CA GLY A 8 -37.12 6.42 5.58
C GLY A 8 -35.92 5.62 6.06
N LEU A 9 -36.13 4.35 6.44
CA LEU A 9 -35.04 3.44 6.82
C LEU A 9 -34.07 3.23 5.65
N CYS A 10 -34.57 2.94 4.45
CA CYS A 10 -33.75 2.77 3.26
C CYS A 10 -32.92 4.02 2.95
N PHE A 11 -33.53 5.21 3.05
CA PHE A 11 -32.81 6.47 2.87
C PHE A 11 -31.71 6.67 3.91
N LEU A 12 -31.97 6.35 5.18
CA LEU A 12 -30.99 6.45 6.25
C LEU A 12 -29.80 5.52 6.00
N PHE A 13 -30.06 4.28 5.57
CA PHE A 13 -29.01 3.31 5.22
C PHE A 13 -28.17 3.77 4.01
N LEU A 14 -28.80 4.38 3.00
CA LEU A 14 -28.07 4.93 1.85
C LEU A 14 -27.15 6.08 2.25
N VAL A 15 -27.62 6.98 3.11
CA VAL A 15 -26.79 8.09 3.63
C VAL A 15 -25.62 7.56 4.46
N LEU A 16 -25.86 6.57 5.33
CA LEU A 16 -24.79 5.95 6.11
C LEU A 16 -23.78 5.22 5.23
N PHE A 17 -24.23 4.56 4.16
CA PHE A 17 -23.35 3.86 3.23
C PHE A 17 -22.48 4.82 2.42
N VAL A 18 -23.05 5.93 1.94
CA VAL A 18 -22.30 6.98 1.23
C VAL A 18 -21.29 7.67 2.14
N ALA A 19 -21.59 7.81 3.43
CA ALA A 19 -20.68 8.41 4.41
C ALA A 19 -19.48 7.50 4.77
N GLN A 20 -19.47 6.23 4.35
CA GLN A 20 -18.29 5.38 4.48
C GLN A 20 -17.29 5.73 3.38
N GLU A 21 -16.58 6.83 3.60
CA GLU A 21 -15.30 7.08 2.97
C GLU A 21 -14.41 5.88 3.33
N ILE A 22 -14.23 4.95 2.39
CA ILE A 22 -13.31 3.82 2.55
C ILE A 22 -11.92 4.43 2.50
N VAL A 23 -11.45 4.95 3.64
CA VAL A 23 -10.08 5.44 3.77
C VAL A 23 -9.21 4.21 3.80
N VAL A 24 -8.88 3.69 2.61
CA VAL A 24 -7.74 2.81 2.42
C VAL A 24 -6.54 3.66 2.75
N THR A 25 -6.14 3.63 4.03
CA THR A 25 -4.86 4.18 4.45
C THR A 25 -3.80 3.21 3.93
N GLU A 26 -3.50 3.30 2.63
CA GLU A 26 -2.27 2.72 2.12
C GLU A 26 -1.15 3.40 2.92
N ALA A 27 -0.46 2.63 3.76
CA ALA A 27 0.69 3.16 4.47
C ALA A 27 1.61 3.79 3.43
N ARG A 28 2.02 5.04 3.65
CA ARG A 28 2.89 5.70 2.68
C ARG A 28 4.13 4.84 2.52
N THR A 29 4.47 4.54 1.28
CA THR A 29 5.69 3.80 0.98
C THR A 29 6.65 4.72 0.24
N CYS A 30 7.91 4.59 0.60
CA CYS A 30 9.00 5.37 0.04
C CYS A 30 10.06 4.42 -0.50
N GLU A 31 10.51 4.65 -1.73
CA GLU A 31 11.62 3.91 -2.33
C GLU A 31 12.95 4.61 -2.06
N ASN A 32 13.92 3.84 -1.59
CA ASN A 32 15.29 4.29 -1.37
C ASN A 32 16.26 3.35 -2.08
N LEU A 33 17.41 3.89 -2.48
CA LEU A 33 18.50 3.07 -3.00
C LEU A 33 19.00 2.13 -1.90
N ALA A 34 19.29 0.87 -2.23
CA ALA A 34 19.83 -0.08 -1.26
C ALA A 34 21.24 0.34 -0.80
N ASP A 35 21.47 0.44 0.51
CA ASP A 35 22.74 0.84 1.12
C ASP A 35 23.83 -0.22 0.96
N LYS A 36 23.45 -1.50 1.06
CA LYS A 36 24.40 -2.63 1.16
C LYS A 36 24.41 -3.55 -0.05
N TYR A 37 23.49 -3.36 -0.99
CA TYR A 37 23.44 -4.18 -2.20
C TYR A 37 24.60 -3.79 -3.12
N ARG A 38 25.44 -4.76 -3.50
CA ARG A 38 26.64 -4.52 -4.31
C ARG A 38 26.49 -5.12 -5.70
N GLY A 39 26.88 -4.34 -6.70
CA GLY A 39 26.90 -4.75 -8.09
C GLY A 39 25.56 -4.54 -8.82
N PRO A 40 25.54 -4.88 -10.12
CA PRO A 40 24.35 -4.77 -10.94
C PRO A 40 23.23 -5.71 -10.46
N CYS A 41 22.01 -5.18 -10.47
CA CYS A 41 20.81 -5.84 -9.99
C CYS A 41 20.19 -6.67 -11.12
N PHE A 42 20.27 -7.99 -10.98
CA PHE A 42 19.60 -8.95 -11.86
C PHE A 42 18.61 -9.85 -11.11
N SER A 43 18.90 -10.16 -9.84
CA SER A 43 18.05 -10.97 -8.97
C SER A 43 18.40 -10.74 -7.50
N GLY A 44 17.54 -11.22 -6.59
CA GLY A 44 17.81 -11.23 -5.13
C GLY A 44 17.70 -9.87 -4.43
N CYS A 45 17.33 -8.80 -5.13
CA CYS A 45 17.13 -7.47 -4.53
C CYS A 45 16.02 -7.46 -3.47
N ASP A 46 14.89 -8.11 -3.75
CA ASP A 46 13.78 -8.21 -2.80
C ASP A 46 14.21 -8.89 -1.48
N THR A 47 14.85 -10.05 -1.59
CA THR A 47 15.38 -10.78 -0.44
C THR A 47 16.43 -9.97 0.32
N HIS A 48 17.30 -9.24 -0.38
CA HIS A 48 18.26 -8.35 0.28
C HIS A 48 17.55 -7.22 1.05
N CYS A 49 16.61 -6.52 0.43
CA CYS A 49 15.88 -5.42 1.05
C CYS A 49 15.10 -5.88 2.29
N THR A 50 14.41 -7.01 2.21
CA THR A 50 13.62 -7.56 3.32
C THR A 50 14.49 -8.09 4.46
N THR A 51 15.62 -8.75 4.16
CA THR A 51 16.46 -9.39 5.20
C THR A 51 17.60 -8.52 5.75
N LYS A 52 18.09 -7.54 4.98
CA LYS A 52 19.27 -6.73 5.34
C LYS A 52 18.96 -5.27 5.65
N GLU A 53 17.82 -4.75 5.17
CA GLU A 53 17.48 -3.33 5.24
C GLU A 53 16.16 -3.02 5.94
N ASN A 54 15.49 -4.03 6.49
CA ASN A 54 14.17 -3.90 7.13
C ASN A 54 13.14 -3.20 6.22
N ALA A 55 13.23 -3.46 4.92
CA ALA A 55 12.30 -2.95 3.94
C ALA A 55 11.13 -3.91 3.72
N VAL A 56 10.03 -3.39 3.18
CA VAL A 56 8.82 -4.15 2.85
C VAL A 56 9.02 -4.98 1.60
N SER A 57 9.75 -4.45 0.61
CA SER A 57 10.09 -5.13 -0.64
C SER A 57 11.30 -4.51 -1.31
N GLY A 58 11.78 -5.13 -2.39
CA GLY A 58 12.83 -4.56 -3.23
C GLY A 58 12.72 -4.95 -4.70
N ARG A 59 13.15 -4.07 -5.60
CA ARG A 59 13.16 -4.33 -7.05
C ARG A 59 14.39 -3.78 -7.74
N CYS A 60 14.81 -4.44 -8.81
CA CYS A 60 15.76 -3.88 -9.76
C CYS A 60 15.04 -2.85 -10.64
N ARG A 61 15.68 -1.72 -10.90
CA ARG A 61 15.21 -0.70 -11.85
C ARG A 61 16.15 -0.61 -13.07
N ASP A 62 15.77 0.20 -14.04
CA ASP A 62 16.47 0.38 -15.32
C ASP A 62 17.92 0.86 -15.15
N ASP A 63 18.26 1.46 -14.01
CA ASP A 63 19.63 1.84 -13.63
C ASP A 63 20.49 0.68 -13.11
N PHE A 64 20.01 -0.57 -13.21
CA PHE A 64 20.66 -1.78 -12.68
C PHE A 64 21.03 -1.69 -11.20
N ARG A 65 20.40 -0.81 -10.40
CA ARG A 65 20.57 -0.79 -8.95
C ARG A 65 19.33 -1.36 -8.27
N CYS A 66 19.54 -1.81 -7.04
CA CYS A 66 18.50 -2.34 -6.18
C CYS A 66 17.84 -1.19 -5.41
N TRP A 67 16.52 -1.09 -5.51
CA TRP A 67 15.71 -0.10 -4.80
C TRP A 67 14.81 -0.81 -3.79
N CYS A 68 14.84 -0.36 -2.54
CA CYS A 68 14.09 -0.92 -1.42
C CYS A 68 12.90 -0.03 -1.06
N THR A 69 11.72 -0.64 -0.92
CA THR A 69 10.48 0.04 -0.52
C THR A 69 10.33 -0.06 0.99
N LYS A 70 10.29 1.07 1.70
CA LYS A 70 10.14 1.13 3.16
C LYS A 70 8.83 1.85 3.51
N ARG A 71 8.31 1.61 4.71
CA ARG A 71 7.18 2.41 5.24
C ARG A 71 7.69 3.80 5.62
N CYS A 72 6.95 4.81 5.19
CA CYS A 72 7.02 6.21 5.59
C CYS A 72 5.59 6.69 5.92
#